data_AF-A0A1W1BAY4-F1
#
_entry.id   AF-A0A1W1BAY4-F1
#
_cell.length_a   1.000
_cell.length_b   1.000
_cell.length_c   1.000
_cell.angle_alpha   90.00
_cell.angle_beta   90.00
_cell.angle_gamma   90.00
#
_symmetry.space_group_name_H-M   'P 1'
#
loop_
_entity.id
_entity.type
_entity.pdbx_description
1 polymer ?
#
loop_
_entity_poly.entity_id
_entity_poly.type
_entity_poly.pdbx_seq_one_letter_code
_entity_poly.pdbx_strand_id
1 'polypeptide(L)'
;MALSNPDYSNLDYETVAKNIGLKSKHIPLLLSSYLEESGPIFAKLQSAIETNDYETIRGAAHSLKGSSGNLRFNELYEMAKEMELAASDTNNSFEYAKYLEAISSAVATIKI
;
A
#
# COMPACT_ATOMS: atom_id res chain seq x y z
N MET A 1 6.67 -9.77 -8.02
CA MET A 1 7.15 -8.65 -8.89
C MET A 1 8.32 -7.95 -8.19
N ALA A 2 9.15 -7.16 -8.87
CA ALA A 2 10.26 -6.47 -8.20
C ALA A 2 9.76 -5.29 -7.35
N LEU A 3 10.54 -4.93 -6.32
CA LEU A 3 10.42 -3.66 -5.59
C LEU A 3 10.40 -2.49 -6.59
N SER A 4 9.49 -1.53 -6.39
CA SER A 4 9.29 -0.39 -7.30
C SER A 4 9.00 0.89 -6.52
N ASN A 5 9.24 2.05 -7.14
CA ASN A 5 8.96 3.36 -6.56
C ASN A 5 7.97 4.14 -7.47
N PRO A 6 6.68 3.76 -7.49
CA PRO A 6 5.69 4.43 -8.33
C PRO A 6 5.42 5.86 -7.83
N ASP A 7 5.04 6.74 -8.75
CA ASP A 7 4.70 8.14 -8.48
C ASP A 7 3.23 8.40 -8.84
N TYR A 8 2.46 8.86 -7.86
CA TYR A 8 1.03 9.17 -7.94
C TYR A 8 0.75 10.67 -7.83
N SER A 9 1.75 11.53 -8.01
CA SER A 9 1.61 12.99 -7.90
C SER A 9 0.79 13.65 -9.00
N ASN A 10 0.53 12.94 -10.11
CA ASN A 10 -0.21 13.41 -11.28
C ASN A 10 -1.38 12.47 -11.65
N LEU A 11 -2.11 11.96 -10.65
CA LEU A 11 -3.27 11.10 -10.87
C LEU A 11 -4.34 11.79 -11.73
N ASP A 12 -4.71 11.16 -12.84
CA ASP A 12 -5.88 11.55 -13.62
C ASP A 12 -7.14 10.92 -13.01
N TYR A 13 -7.96 11.75 -12.36
CA TYR A 13 -9.18 11.31 -11.69
C TYR A 13 -10.22 10.69 -12.64
N GLU A 14 -10.25 11.09 -13.92
CA GLU A 14 -11.14 10.46 -14.90
C GLU A 14 -10.70 9.02 -15.19
N THR A 15 -9.39 8.82 -15.38
CA THR A 15 -8.82 7.48 -15.58
C THR A 15 -9.01 6.59 -14.35
N VAL A 16 -8.71 7.10 -13.14
CA VAL A 16 -8.92 6.34 -11.89
C VAL A 16 -10.38 5.95 -11.74
N ALA A 17 -11.30 6.91 -11.92
CA ALA A 17 -12.73 6.67 -11.80
C ALA A 17 -13.25 5.63 -12.79
N LYS A 18 -12.81 5.71 -14.06
CA LYS A 18 -13.14 4.71 -15.09
C LYS A 18 -12.66 3.32 -14.68
N ASN A 19 -11.45 3.21 -14.16
CA ASN A 19 -10.87 1.93 -13.77
C ASN A 19 -11.65 1.27 -12.63
N ILE A 20 -12.19 2.04 -11.68
CA ILE A 20 -12.96 1.52 -10.54
C ILE A 20 -14.49 1.58 -10.74
N GLY A 21 -14.96 2.03 -11.91
CA GLY A 21 -16.39 2.07 -12.25
C GLY A 21 -17.19 3.19 -11.55
N LEU A 22 -16.55 4.31 -11.22
CA LEU A 22 -17.15 5.45 -10.52
C LEU A 22 -17.08 6.74 -11.34
N LYS A 23 -17.61 7.83 -10.77
CA LYS A 23 -17.47 9.19 -11.32
C LYS A 23 -16.27 9.90 -10.69
N SER A 24 -15.52 10.66 -11.48
CA SER A 24 -14.32 11.41 -11.05
C SER A 24 -14.52 12.27 -9.79
N LYS A 25 -15.72 12.85 -9.62
CA LYS A 25 -16.09 13.62 -8.42
C LYS A 25 -15.97 12.86 -7.09
N HIS A 26 -15.94 11.51 -7.10
CA HIS A 26 -15.80 10.68 -5.91
C HIS A 26 -14.34 10.33 -5.59
N ILE A 27 -13.40 10.57 -6.51
CA ILE A 27 -12.00 10.19 -6.34
C ILE A 27 -11.32 10.88 -5.15
N PRO A 28 -11.48 12.20 -4.93
CA PRO A 28 -10.87 12.85 -3.77
C PRO A 28 -11.26 12.19 -2.44
N LEU A 29 -12.54 11.84 -2.27
CA LEU A 29 -13.04 11.17 -1.06
C LEU A 29 -12.37 9.80 -0.86
N LEU A 30 -12.26 9.00 -1.92
CA LEU A 30 -11.64 7.68 -1.83
C LEU A 30 -10.13 7.76 -1.56
N LEU A 31 -9.45 8.76 -2.16
CA LEU A 31 -8.04 9.03 -1.86
C LEU A 31 -7.87 9.47 -0.41
N SER A 32 -8.76 10.33 0.12
CA SER A 32 -8.71 10.74 1.53
C SER A 32 -8.84 9.54 2.46
N SER A 33 -9.85 8.69 2.24
CA SER A 33 -10.03 7.47 3.05
C SER A 33 -8.83 6.54 2.95
N TYR A 34 -8.25 6.36 1.76
CA TYR A 34 -7.05 5.57 1.58
C TYR A 34 -5.84 6.11 2.36
N LEU A 35 -5.62 7.44 2.33
CA LEU A 35 -4.54 8.07 3.10
C LEU A 35 -4.78 7.93 4.61
N GLU A 36 -6.00 8.16 5.08
CA GLU A 36 -6.38 8.01 6.49
C GLU A 36 -6.17 6.57 7.00
N GLU A 37 -6.51 5.56 6.20
CA GLU A 37 -6.30 4.15 6.52
C GLU A 37 -4.82 3.75 6.48
N SER A 38 -4.04 4.30 5.54
CA SER A 38 -2.64 3.91 5.31
C SER A 38 -1.71 4.29 6.46
N GLY A 39 -1.93 5.46 7.10
CA GLY A 39 -1.05 5.97 8.15
C GLY A 39 -0.90 5.01 9.35
N PRO A 40 -1.99 4.58 10.01
CA PRO A 40 -1.94 3.60 11.10
C PRO A 40 -1.35 2.25 10.67
N ILE A 41 -1.57 1.83 9.41
CA ILE A 41 -1.00 0.59 8.87
C ILE A 41 0.52 0.70 8.77
N PHE A 42 1.07 1.83 8.30
CA PHE A 42 2.51 2.05 8.23
C PHE A 42 3.17 2.05 9.61
N ALA A 43 2.56 2.72 10.60
CA ALA A 43 3.07 2.69 11.96
C ALA A 43 3.10 1.26 12.51
N LYS A 44 2.05 0.46 12.25
CA LYS A 44 1.98 -0.94 12.67
C LYS A 44 3.04 -1.81 11.98
N LEU A 45 3.22 -1.63 10.67
CA LEU A 45 4.25 -2.33 9.90
C LEU A 45 5.65 -1.99 10.41
N GLN A 46 5.95 -0.72 10.65
CA GLN A 46 7.25 -0.28 11.16
C GLN A 46 7.60 -0.99 12.47
N SER A 47 6.70 -0.93 13.47
CA SER A 47 6.95 -1.57 14.77
C SER A 47 7.06 -3.10 14.67
N ALA A 48 6.24 -3.74 13.83
CA ALA A 48 6.27 -5.18 13.67
C ALA A 48 7.53 -5.68 12.93
N ILE A 49 8.04 -4.89 11.98
CA ILE A 49 9.30 -5.18 11.29
C ILE A 49 10.48 -5.12 12.28
N GLU A 50 10.51 -4.12 13.15
CA GLU A 50 11.56 -3.97 14.18
C GLU A 50 11.61 -5.13 15.17
N THR A 51 10.47 -5.77 15.45
CA THR A 51 10.35 -6.88 16.39
C THR A 51 10.27 -8.26 15.73
N ASN A 52 10.35 -8.34 14.40
CA ASN A 52 10.11 -9.56 13.61
C ASN A 52 8.75 -10.22 13.92
N ASP A 53 7.71 -9.44 14.21
CA ASP A 53 6.35 -9.92 14.40
C ASP A 53 5.69 -10.20 13.05
N TYR A 54 5.98 -11.37 12.48
CA TYR A 54 5.48 -11.79 11.18
C TYR A 54 3.96 -11.90 11.10
N GLU A 55 3.28 -12.22 12.21
CA GLU A 55 1.82 -12.27 12.22
C GLU A 55 1.23 -10.87 12.01
N THR A 56 1.78 -9.88 12.74
CA THR A 56 1.37 -8.49 12.56
C THR A 56 1.75 -7.95 11.19
N ILE A 57 2.95 -8.27 10.67
CA ILE A 57 3.36 -7.87 9.32
C ILE A 57 2.38 -8.43 8.29
N ARG A 58 2.06 -9.74 8.36
CA ARG A 58 1.11 -10.38 7.45
C ARG A 58 -0.24 -9.67 7.47
N GLY A 59 -0.79 -9.45 8.67
CA GLY A 59 -2.10 -8.81 8.81
C GLY A 59 -2.13 -7.36 8.32
N ALA A 60 -1.10 -6.57 8.62
CA ALA A 60 -1.02 -5.18 8.20
C ALA A 60 -0.80 -5.06 6.68
N ALA A 61 0.06 -5.90 6.11
CA ALA A 61 0.29 -5.97 4.67
C ALA A 61 -0.96 -6.44 3.91
N HIS A 62 -1.73 -7.38 4.47
CA HIS A 62 -3.02 -7.79 3.91
C HIS A 62 -4.01 -6.62 3.82
N SER A 63 -4.15 -5.83 4.89
CA SER A 63 -5.04 -4.67 4.90
C SER A 63 -4.63 -3.63 3.86
N LEU A 64 -3.32 -3.33 3.77
CA LEU A 64 -2.79 -2.40 2.77
C LEU A 64 -3.02 -2.90 1.34
N LYS A 65 -2.77 -4.19 1.08
CA LYS A 65 -3.06 -4.81 -0.21
C LYS A 65 -4.54 -4.63 -0.58
N GLY A 66 -5.45 -4.86 0.36
CA GLY A 66 -6.89 -4.66 0.15
C GLY A 66 -7.23 -3.22 -0.23
N SER A 67 -6.75 -2.24 0.54
CA SER A 67 -7.03 -0.83 0.28
C SER A 67 -6.42 -0.35 -1.04
N SER A 68 -5.19 -0.76 -1.38
CA SER A 68 -4.55 -0.44 -2.66
C SER A 68 -5.30 -1.08 -3.84
N GLY A 69 -5.81 -2.31 -3.65
CA GLY A 69 -6.60 -3.03 -4.66
C GLY A 69 -7.91 -2.33 -5.00
N ASN A 70 -8.59 -1.73 -4.02
CA ASN A 70 -9.84 -0.99 -4.23
C ASN A 70 -9.68 0.21 -5.18
N LEU A 71 -8.51 0.85 -5.18
CA LEU A 71 -8.17 1.97 -6.06
C LEU A 71 -7.39 1.55 -7.32
N ARG A 72 -7.09 0.26 -7.46
CA ARG A 72 -6.20 -0.30 -8.51
C ARG A 72 -4.82 0.34 -8.55
N PHE A 73 -4.24 0.67 -7.40
CA PHE A 73 -2.83 0.98 -7.28
C PHE A 73 -2.02 -0.32 -7.35
N ASN A 74 -1.87 -0.86 -8.56
CA ASN A 74 -1.37 -2.22 -8.79
C ASN A 74 0.04 -2.43 -8.24
N GLU A 75 0.91 -1.43 -8.35
CA GLU A 75 2.27 -1.48 -7.84
C GLU A 75 2.30 -1.55 -6.31
N LEU A 76 1.45 -0.76 -5.63
CA LEU A 76 1.30 -0.83 -4.17
C LEU A 76 0.68 -2.15 -3.73
N TYR A 77 -0.34 -2.61 -4.46
CA TYR A 77 -1.00 -3.89 -4.25
C TYR A 77 0.01 -5.05 -4.31
N GLU A 78 0.83 -5.11 -5.36
CA GLU A 78 1.81 -6.19 -5.53
C GLU A 78 2.90 -6.11 -4.46
N MET A 79 3.43 -4.92 -4.13
CA MET A 79 4.42 -4.80 -3.05
C MET A 79 3.85 -5.23 -1.68
N ALA A 80 2.62 -4.84 -1.35
CA ALA A 80 1.96 -5.26 -0.12
C ALA A 80 1.70 -6.78 -0.09
N LYS A 81 1.33 -7.36 -1.24
CA LYS A 81 1.16 -8.82 -1.39
C LYS A 81 2.48 -9.58 -1.20
N GLU A 82 3.60 -9.10 -1.75
CA GLU A 82 4.92 -9.73 -1.52
C GLU A 82 5.30 -9.69 -0.03
N MET A 83 5.05 -8.57 0.67
CA MET A 83 5.25 -8.48 2.12
C MET A 83 4.36 -9.48 2.89
N GLU A 84 3.08 -9.57 2.52
CA GLU A 84 2.13 -10.50 3.15
C GLU A 84 2.57 -11.96 2.97
N LEU A 85 2.99 -12.35 1.76
CA LEU A 85 3.45 -13.71 1.46
C LEU A 85 4.74 -14.02 2.21
N ALA A 86 5.73 -13.13 2.16
CA ALA A 86 6.99 -13.32 2.88
C ALA A 86 6.76 -13.49 4.40
N ALA A 87 5.86 -12.68 4.98
CA ALA A 87 5.53 -12.77 6.40
C ALA A 87 4.75 -14.05 6.73
N SER A 88 3.90 -14.52 5.81
CA SER A 88 3.22 -15.83 5.95
C SER A 88 4.22 -16.98 6.05
N ASP A 89 5.32 -16.90 5.31
CA ASP A 89 6.41 -17.87 5.32
C ASP A 89 7.45 -17.60 6.43
N THR A 90 7.24 -16.59 7.28
CA THR A 90 8.21 -16.13 8.30
C THR A 90 9.61 -15.86 7.73
N ASN A 91 9.66 -15.37 6.49
CA ASN A 91 10.90 -15.19 5.74
C ASN A 91 11.68 -14.00 6.29
N ASN A 92 12.70 -14.27 7.11
CA ASN A 92 13.58 -13.25 7.69
C ASN A 92 14.59 -12.62 6.71
N SER A 93 14.73 -13.20 5.52
CA SER A 93 15.64 -12.72 4.47
C SER A 93 14.94 -11.78 3.49
N PHE A 94 13.64 -11.56 3.67
CA PHE A 94 12.88 -10.58 2.90
C PHE A 94 13.13 -9.17 3.44
N GLU A 95 13.32 -8.22 2.52
CA GLU A 95 13.68 -6.84 2.84
C GLU A 95 12.45 -6.00 3.22
N TYR A 96 11.71 -6.36 4.28
CA TYR A 96 10.44 -5.70 4.65
C TYR A 96 10.57 -4.19 4.81
N ALA A 97 11.67 -3.71 5.40
CA ALA A 97 11.92 -2.29 5.59
C ALA A 97 11.99 -1.53 4.25
N LYS A 98 12.64 -2.11 3.22
CA LYS A 98 12.71 -1.50 1.88
C LYS A 98 11.35 -1.46 1.20
N TYR A 99 10.53 -2.50 1.37
CA TYR A 99 9.18 -2.50 0.84
C TYR A 99 8.30 -1.47 1.54
N LEU A 100 8.37 -1.36 2.87
CA LEU A 100 7.65 -0.34 3.63
C LEU A 100 8.07 1.08 3.21
N GLU A 101 9.37 1.31 3.05
CA GLU A 101 9.91 2.59 2.58
C GLU A 101 9.39 2.95 1.18
N ALA A 102 9.45 2.01 0.23
CA ALA A 102 8.99 2.23 -1.14
C ALA A 102 7.49 2.52 -1.21
N ILE A 103 6.69 1.72 -0.49
CA ILE A 103 5.24 1.88 -0.39
C ILE A 103 4.90 3.24 0.23
N SER A 104 5.45 3.55 1.41
CA SER A 104 5.12 4.79 2.14
C SER A 104 5.54 6.03 1.35
N SER A 105 6.70 5.97 0.69
CA SER A 105 7.17 7.04 -0.20
C SER A 105 6.24 7.25 -1.39
N ALA A 106 5.79 6.17 -2.04
CA ALA A 106 4.83 6.25 -3.13
C ALA A 106 3.47 6.80 -2.67
N VAL A 107 2.95 6.36 -1.52
CA VAL A 107 1.70 6.90 -0.96
C VAL A 107 1.83 8.40 -0.64
N ALA A 108 2.99 8.85 -0.15
CA ALA A 108 3.24 10.26 0.12
C ALA A 108 3.25 11.16 -1.14
N THR A 109 3.36 10.57 -2.34
CA THR A 109 3.23 11.34 -3.60
C THR A 109 1.79 11.68 -3.96
N ILE A 110 0.80 10.97 -3.39
CA ILE A 110 -0.63 11.21 -3.69
C ILE A 110 -1.01 12.61 -3.22
N LYS A 111 -1.52 13.41 -4.16
CA LYS A 111 -2.06 14.75 -3.90
C LYS A 111 -3.58 14.71 -4.05
N ILE A 112 -4.29 15.40 -3.16
CA ILE A 112 -5.75 15.51 -3.17
C ILE A 112 -6.15 16.95 -3.42
#